data_AF-A0AAF0MEX6-F1
#
_entry.id   AF-A0AAF0MEX6-F1
#
_cell.length_a   1.000
_cell.length_b   1.000
_cell.length_c   1.000
_cell.angle_alpha   90.00
_cell.angle_beta   90.00
_cell.angle_gamma   90.00
#
_symmetry.space_group_name_H-M   'P 1'
#
loop_
_entity.id
_entity.type
_entity.pdbx_description
1 polymer ?
#
loop_
_entity_poly.entity_id
_entity_poly.type
_entity_poly.pdbx_seq_one_letter_code
_entity_poly.pdbx_strand_id
1 'polypeptide(L)'
;MLALDQYRDGKTLPSATDTALEDALTDVASEQAETAALDVSTPAERRLQQHSTRVTDDVADALSGARAALSNGTSARIDAARKQLRKADRAADDWATQLGKGAP
;
A
#
# COMPACT_ATOMS: atom_id res chain seq x y z
N MET A 1 6.79 -2.80 -10.18
CA MET A 1 8.13 -2.51 -9.63
C MET A 1 8.05 -1.21 -8.85
N LEU A 2 8.25 -1.27 -7.53
CA LEU A 2 8.03 -0.16 -6.59
C LEU A 2 8.86 1.09 -6.95
N ALA A 3 8.26 2.28 -6.99
CA ALA A 3 8.96 3.53 -7.35
C ALA A 3 10.22 3.79 -6.49
N LEU A 4 10.15 3.42 -5.21
CA LEU A 4 11.25 3.52 -4.25
C LEU A 4 12.45 2.61 -4.59
N ASP A 5 12.23 1.47 -5.27
CA ASP A 5 13.30 0.60 -5.76
C ASP A 5 14.05 1.27 -6.93
N GLN A 6 13.32 1.92 -7.83
CA GLN A 6 13.93 2.64 -8.96
C GLN A 6 14.76 3.83 -8.45
N TYR A 7 14.28 4.54 -7.43
CA TYR A 7 14.98 5.65 -6.82
C TYR A 7 16.32 5.21 -6.21
N ARG A 8 16.27 4.14 -5.39
CA ARG A 8 17.46 3.59 -4.75
C ARG A 8 18.49 3.10 -5.76
N ASP A 9 18.04 2.54 -6.88
CA ASP A 9 18.92 2.10 -7.96
C ASP A 9 19.46 3.26 -8.82
N GLY A 10 19.13 4.50 -8.51
CA GLY A 10 19.55 5.70 -9.25
C GLY A 10 18.87 5.84 -10.63
N LYS A 11 17.76 5.12 -10.85
CA LYS A 11 17.04 5.08 -12.13
C LYS A 11 15.95 6.15 -12.26
N THR A 12 15.60 6.82 -11.17
CA THR A 12 14.61 7.91 -11.16
C THR A 12 15.01 9.00 -10.17
N LEU A 13 14.41 10.18 -10.34
CA LEU A 13 14.63 11.35 -9.50
C LEU A 13 13.77 11.27 -8.23
N PRO A 14 14.19 11.95 -7.13
CA PRO A 14 13.37 12.05 -5.92
C PRO A 14 11.97 12.60 -6.20
N SER A 15 11.85 13.67 -7.00
CA SER A 15 10.55 14.27 -7.33
C SER A 15 9.60 13.32 -8.05
N ALA A 16 10.10 12.57 -9.05
CA ALA A 16 9.30 11.58 -9.76
C ALA A 16 8.89 10.41 -8.86
N THR A 17 9.72 10.06 -7.88
CA THR A 17 9.41 9.03 -6.89
C THR A 17 8.36 9.52 -5.89
N ASP A 18 8.45 10.78 -5.47
CA ASP A 18 7.47 11.41 -4.58
C ASP A 18 6.09 11.47 -5.23
N THR A 19 6.02 11.92 -6.50
CA THR A 19 4.77 11.90 -7.28
C THR A 19 4.18 10.50 -7.40
N ALA A 20 4.99 9.49 -7.73
CA ALA A 20 4.49 8.12 -7.83
C ALA A 20 3.98 7.56 -6.49
N LEU A 21 4.56 7.98 -5.36
CA LEU A 21 4.05 7.63 -4.03
C LEU A 21 2.76 8.38 -3.69
N GLU A 22 2.61 9.62 -4.15
CA GLU A 22 1.38 10.42 -4.00
C GLU A 22 0.21 9.86 -4.82
N ASP A 23 0.47 9.48 -6.07
CA ASP A 23 -0.52 8.82 -6.94
C ASP A 23 -1.00 7.52 -6.29
N ALA A 24 -0.06 6.68 -5.82
CA ALA A 24 -0.41 5.43 -5.13
C ALA A 24 -1.20 5.65 -3.83
N LEU A 25 -0.89 6.70 -3.06
CA LEU A 25 -1.69 7.07 -1.87
C LEU A 25 -3.10 7.50 -2.24
N THR A 26 -3.26 8.18 -3.38
CA THR A 26 -4.56 8.60 -3.89
C THR A 26 -5.39 7.39 -4.31
N ASP A 27 -4.78 6.43 -5.02
CA ASP A 27 -5.44 5.18 -5.40
C ASP A 27 -5.88 4.38 -4.16
N VAL A 28 -5.02 4.25 -3.15
CA VAL A 28 -5.36 3.56 -1.89
C VAL A 28 -6.48 4.27 -1.14
N ALA A 29 -6.49 5.61 -1.12
CA ALA A 29 -7.58 6.37 -0.51
C ALA A 29 -8.92 6.14 -1.25
N SER A 30 -8.89 5.98 -2.57
CA SER A 30 -10.09 5.60 -3.35
C SER A 30 -10.58 4.20 -2.96
N GLU A 31 -9.69 3.21 -2.91
CA GLU A 31 -10.00 1.84 -2.51
C GLU A 31 -10.57 1.75 -1.07
N GLN A 32 -10.02 2.54 -0.14
CA GLN A 32 -10.54 2.65 1.22
C GLN A 32 -11.97 3.22 1.22
N ALA A 33 -12.24 4.24 0.41
CA ALA A 33 -13.57 4.84 0.30
C ALA A 33 -14.58 3.85 -0.31
N GLU A 34 -14.18 3.12 -1.36
CA GLU A 34 -15.00 2.07 -1.98
C GLU A 34 -15.30 0.94 -1.00
N THR A 35 -14.28 0.46 -0.28
CA THR A 35 -14.43 -0.57 0.77
C THR A 35 -15.34 -0.11 1.89
N ALA A 36 -15.25 1.15 2.33
CA ALA A 36 -16.09 1.72 3.36
C ALA A 36 -17.55 1.90 2.90
N ALA A 37 -17.77 2.12 1.60
CA ALA A 37 -19.10 2.26 1.00
C ALA A 37 -19.82 0.92 0.77
N LEU A 38 -19.15 -0.22 0.96
CA LEU A 38 -19.77 -1.54 0.85
C LEU A 38 -20.92 -1.70 1.87
N ASP A 39 -22.11 -2.01 1.36
CA ASP A 39 -23.24 -2.40 2.19
C ASP A 39 -23.04 -3.83 2.70
N VAL A 40 -22.76 -3.96 4.00
CA VAL A 40 -22.45 -5.25 4.64
C VAL A 40 -23.63 -5.75 5.46
N SER A 41 -24.25 -6.83 4.99
CA SER A 41 -25.47 -7.39 5.57
C SER A 41 -25.20 -8.63 6.42
N THR A 42 -24.11 -9.35 6.15
CA THR A 42 -23.75 -10.60 6.83
C THR A 42 -22.47 -10.47 7.66
N PRO A 43 -22.26 -11.34 8.67
CA PRO A 43 -21.01 -11.40 9.41
C PRO A 43 -19.78 -11.72 8.54
N ALA A 44 -19.95 -12.49 7.45
CA ALA A 44 -18.88 -12.83 6.52
C ALA A 44 -18.45 -11.59 5.72
N GLU A 45 -19.40 -10.85 5.15
CA GLU A 45 -19.16 -9.58 4.45
C GLU A 45 -18.47 -8.56 5.36
N ARG A 46 -18.90 -8.45 6.63
CA ARG A 46 -18.25 -7.54 7.59
C ARG A 46 -16.80 -7.92 7.87
N ARG A 47 -16.49 -9.22 8.00
CA ARG A 47 -15.11 -9.68 8.18
C ARG A 47 -14.27 -9.39 6.94
N LEU A 48 -14.85 -9.58 5.76
CA LEU A 48 -14.20 -9.27 4.49
C LEU A 48 -13.87 -7.77 4.38
N GLN A 49 -14.82 -6.91 4.71
CA GLN A 49 -14.63 -5.46 4.73
C GLN A 49 -13.53 -5.08 5.73
N GLN A 50 -13.60 -5.56 6.97
CA GLN A 50 -12.58 -5.28 8.00
C GLN A 50 -11.18 -5.73 7.57
N HIS A 51 -11.07 -6.89 6.94
CA HIS A 51 -9.77 -7.38 6.48
C HIS A 51 -9.25 -6.56 5.29
N SER A 52 -10.12 -6.19 4.36
CA SER A 52 -9.77 -5.34 3.22
C SER A 52 -9.31 -3.96 3.69
N THR A 53 -10.05 -3.33 4.60
CA THR A 53 -9.66 -2.06 5.23
C THR A 53 -8.29 -2.17 5.89
N ARG A 54 -8.05 -3.23 6.67
CA ARG A 54 -6.75 -3.42 7.33
C ARG A 54 -5.59 -3.53 6.32
N VAL A 55 -5.80 -4.27 5.24
CA VAL A 55 -4.78 -4.45 4.20
C VAL A 55 -4.51 -3.12 3.49
N THR A 56 -5.54 -2.35 3.14
CA THR A 56 -5.38 -1.03 2.52
C THR A 56 -4.72 -0.03 3.47
N ASP A 57 -5.03 -0.07 4.77
CA ASP A 57 -4.40 0.78 5.79
C ASP A 57 -2.90 0.46 5.92
N ASP A 58 -2.54 -0.83 5.98
CA ASP A 58 -1.14 -1.26 6.04
C ASP A 58 -0.34 -0.79 4.80
N VAL A 59 -0.97 -0.76 3.62
CA VAL A 59 -0.37 -0.22 2.38
C VAL A 59 -0.23 1.31 2.44
N ALA A 60 -1.27 2.03 2.89
CA ALA A 60 -1.23 3.48 3.05
C ALA A 60 -0.11 3.91 4.01
N ASP A 61 0.02 3.24 5.15
CA ASP A 61 1.07 3.50 6.14
C ASP A 61 2.46 3.25 5.57
N ALA A 62 2.64 2.18 4.79
CA ALA A 62 3.91 1.89 4.14
C ALA A 62 4.28 2.94 3.08
N LEU A 63 3.30 3.42 2.29
CA LEU A 63 3.49 4.48 1.30
C LEU A 63 3.81 5.83 1.95
N SER A 64 3.10 6.18 3.03
CA SER A 64 3.36 7.39 3.81
C SER A 64 4.76 7.36 4.43
N GLY A 65 5.16 6.23 5.02
CA GLY A 65 6.50 6.01 5.55
C GLY A 65 7.60 6.09 4.47
N ALA A 66 7.31 5.60 3.26
CA ALA A 66 8.19 5.72 2.11
C ALA A 66 8.40 7.17 1.69
N ARG A 67 7.33 7.95 1.63
CA ARG A 67 7.36 9.36 1.27
C ARG A 67 8.14 10.18 2.29
N ALA A 68 7.92 9.91 3.59
CA ALA A 68 8.69 10.52 4.66
C ALA A 68 10.19 10.16 4.60
N ALA A 69 10.52 8.89 4.29
CA ALA A 69 11.89 8.45 4.11
C ALA A 69 12.55 9.06 2.85
N LEU A 70 11.80 9.36 1.81
CA LEU A 70 12.30 10.02 0.61
C LEU A 70 12.61 11.50 0.86
N SER A 71 11.76 12.21 1.60
CA SER A 71 11.89 13.65 1.86
C SER A 71 13.11 13.98 2.74
N ASN A 72 13.36 13.21 3.81
CA ASN A 72 14.37 13.54 4.82
C ASN A 72 15.11 12.30 5.38
N GLY A 73 15.04 11.16 4.70
CA GLY A 73 15.58 9.90 5.21
C GLY A 73 17.05 9.66 4.88
N THR A 74 17.73 8.95 5.76
CA THR A 74 19.02 8.32 5.46
C THR A 74 18.81 7.07 4.60
N SER A 75 19.88 6.58 3.96
CA SER A 75 19.81 5.33 3.17
C SER A 75 19.21 4.16 3.96
N ALA A 76 19.49 4.07 5.27
CA ALA A 76 18.91 3.06 6.15
C ALA A 76 17.38 3.19 6.30
N ARG A 77 16.85 4.43 6.37
CA ARG A 77 15.40 4.68 6.42
C ARG A 77 14.72 4.34 5.10
N ILE A 78 15.37 4.67 3.98
CA ILE A 78 14.89 4.31 2.65
C ILE A 78 14.83 2.78 2.51
N ASP A 79 15.87 2.06 2.94
CA ASP A 79 15.87 0.59 2.90
C ASP A 79 14.83 -0.04 3.85
N ALA A 80 14.56 0.57 5.00
CA ALA A 80 13.48 0.15 5.88
C ALA A 80 12.09 0.34 5.23
N ALA A 81 11.85 1.51 4.64
CA ALA A 81 10.61 1.80 3.92
C ALA A 81 10.39 0.83 2.74
N ARG A 82 11.44 0.52 1.97
CA ARG A 82 11.38 -0.49 0.89
C ARG A 82 10.94 -1.87 1.41
N LYS A 83 11.47 -2.30 2.56
CA LYS A 83 11.08 -3.58 3.17
C LYS A 83 9.62 -3.57 3.62
N GLN A 84 9.16 -2.47 4.21
CA GLN A 84 7.77 -2.32 4.63
C GLN A 84 6.81 -2.33 3.43
N LEU A 85 7.11 -1.57 2.39
CA LEU A 85 6.32 -1.55 1.16
C LEU A 85 6.20 -2.93 0.53
N ARG A 86 7.31 -3.66 0.39
CA ARG A 86 7.28 -5.04 -0.14
C ARG A 86 6.47 -5.99 0.74
N LYS A 87 6.39 -5.75 2.04
CA LYS A 87 5.58 -6.56 2.94
C LYS A 87 4.09 -6.24 2.77
N ALA A 88 3.74 -4.96 2.68
CA ALA A 88 2.37 -4.51 2.46
C ALA A 88 1.85 -4.96 1.09
N ASP A 89 2.67 -4.82 0.04
CA ASP A 89 2.40 -5.28 -1.33
C ASP A 89 2.09 -6.78 -1.37
N ARG A 90 2.92 -7.61 -0.72
CA ARG A 90 2.63 -9.05 -0.60
C ARG A 90 1.36 -9.35 0.18
N ALA A 91 1.09 -8.63 1.26
CA ALA A 91 -0.13 -8.83 2.03
C ALA A 91 -1.37 -8.49 1.20
N ALA A 92 -1.29 -7.44 0.37
CA ALA A 92 -2.34 -7.09 -0.59
C ALA A 92 -2.50 -8.13 -1.69
N ASP A 93 -1.40 -8.63 -2.29
CA ASP A 93 -1.44 -9.69 -3.30
C ASP A 93 -2.00 -11.01 -2.77
N ASP A 94 -1.58 -11.42 -1.57
CA ASP A 94 -2.05 -12.63 -0.90
C ASP A 94 -3.56 -12.51 -0.62
N TRP A 95 -4.00 -11.33 -0.17
CA TRP A 95 -5.42 -11.04 0.05
C TRP A 95 -6.23 -11.04 -1.24
N ALA A 96 -5.75 -10.38 -2.29
CA ALA A 96 -6.39 -10.38 -3.61
C ALA A 96 -6.50 -11.80 -4.19
N THR A 97 -5.46 -12.62 -4.00
CA THR A 97 -5.46 -14.04 -4.38
C THR A 97 -6.51 -14.83 -3.60
N GLN A 98 -6.68 -14.53 -2.31
CA GLN A 98 -7.67 -15.18 -1.45
C GLN A 98 -9.10 -14.80 -1.86
N LEU A 99 -9.34 -13.53 -2.19
CA LEU A 99 -10.61 -13.05 -2.76
C LEU A 99 -10.95 -13.77 -4.08
N GLY A 100 -9.98 -13.88 -5.00
CA GLY A 100 -10.17 -14.53 -6.30
C GLY A 100 -10.41 -16.04 -6.26
N LYS A 101 -10.07 -16.71 -5.15
CA LYS A 101 -10.33 -18.16 -4.95
C LYS A 101 -11.70 -18.45 -4.30
N GLY A 102 -12.52 -17.41 -4.12
CA GLY A 102 -13.69 -17.47 -3.26
C GLY A 102 -13.23 -17.34 -1.83
N ALA A 103 -13.18 -16.09 -1.35
CA ALA A 103 -12.99 -15.81 0.06
C ALA A 103 -13.92 -16.70 0.91
N PRO A 104 -13.47 -17.16 2.09
CA PRO A 104 -14.19 -18.15 2.89
C PRO A 104 -15.62 -17.75 3.25
#